data_AF-A0A9P5G4J8-F1
#
_entry.id   AF-A0A9P5G4J8-F1
#
_cell.length_a   1.000
_cell.length_b   1.000
_cell.length_c   1.000
_cell.angle_alpha   90.00
_cell.angle_beta   90.00
_cell.angle_gamma   90.00
#
_symmetry.space_group_name_H-M   'P 1'
#
loop_
_entity.id
_entity.type
_entity.pdbx_description
1 polymer ?
#
loop_
_entity_poly.entity_id
_entity_poly.type
_entity_poly.pdbx_seq_one_letter_code
_entity_poly.pdbx_strand_id
1 'polypeptide(L)'
;MARTLRAHGIPTSLIADATVGYVMQKVDKIFVGAEGVAESGGVINESGTYQIGVLAEATNKPFYVVAESHKFVRLFPLSPSDIPNEHSLDFTLEDKDDELSTLPAVDFTPHQYITALITDIGVLTTNSVSEELIKIWFG
;
A
#
# COMPACT_ATOMS: atom_id res chain seq x y z
N MET A 1 -5.73 9.11 11.98
CA MET A 1 -4.73 10.04 11.38
C MET A 1 -5.10 11.52 11.46
N ALA A 2 -6.16 12.01 10.79
CA ALA A 2 -6.44 13.45 10.67
C ALA A 2 -6.55 14.22 12.01
N ARG A 3 -7.17 13.61 13.04
CA ARG A 3 -7.26 14.20 14.39
C ARG A 3 -5.87 14.43 15.01
N THR A 4 -4.97 13.45 14.88
CA THR A 4 -3.59 13.51 15.39
C THR A 4 -2.80 14.64 14.74
N LEU A 5 -2.92 14.81 13.42
CA LEU A 5 -2.24 15.88 12.69
C LEU A 5 -2.76 17.27 13.09
N ARG A 6 -4.09 17.42 13.27
CA ARG A 6 -4.68 18.68 13.76
C ARG A 6 -4.21 19.04 15.16
N ALA A 7 -4.03 18.05 16.04
CA ALA A 7 -3.49 18.26 17.38
C ALA A 7 -2.05 18.81 17.34
N HIS A 8 -1.30 18.55 16.27
CA HIS A 8 0.04 19.10 16.03
C HIS A 8 0.02 20.39 15.18
N GLY A 9 -1.15 21.00 14.95
CA GLY A 9 -1.28 22.25 14.20
C GLY A 9 -1.17 22.09 12.68
N ILE A 10 -1.23 20.87 12.15
CA ILE A 10 -1.15 20.60 10.72
C ILE A 10 -2.56 20.66 10.11
N PRO A 11 -2.81 21.55 9.11
CA PRO A 11 -4.10 21.61 8.43
C PRO A 11 -4.39 20.32 7.66
N THR A 12 -5.57 19.73 7.88
CA THR A 12 -5.95 18.47 7.22
C THR A 12 -7.42 18.45 6.83
N SER A 13 -7.70 17.86 5.66
CA SER A 13 -9.04 17.48 5.22
C SER A 13 -9.17 15.96 5.21
N LEU A 14 -10.32 15.45 5.61
CA LEU A 14 -10.68 14.05 5.39
C LEU A 14 -11.36 13.94 4.02
N ILE A 15 -11.05 12.90 3.27
CA ILE A 15 -11.70 12.57 2.00
C ILE A 15 -12.28 11.16 2.12
N ALA A 16 -13.32 10.85 1.36
CA ALA A 16 -13.84 9.49 1.28
C ALA A 16 -13.01 8.68 0.27
N ASP A 17 -12.87 7.37 0.49
CA ASP A 17 -12.03 6.51 -0.36
C ASP A 17 -12.49 6.51 -1.82
N ALA A 18 -13.81 6.52 -2.04
CA ALA A 18 -14.42 6.65 -3.37
C ALA A 18 -14.11 7.98 -4.09
N THR A 19 -13.62 8.99 -3.37
CA THR A 19 -13.30 10.33 -3.92
C THR A 19 -11.82 10.56 -4.19
N VAL A 20 -10.96 9.57 -3.97
CA VAL A 20 -9.50 9.68 -4.19
C VAL A 20 -9.19 10.16 -5.60
N GLY A 21 -9.83 9.57 -6.62
CA GLY A 21 -9.62 9.95 -8.02
C GLY A 21 -9.94 11.43 -8.31
N TYR A 22 -10.98 11.98 -7.67
CA TYR A 22 -11.36 13.40 -7.83
C TYR A 22 -10.31 14.35 -7.21
N VAL A 23 -9.73 13.94 -6.08
CA VAL A 23 -8.79 14.78 -5.33
C VAL A 23 -7.36 14.69 -5.89
N MET A 24 -7.03 13.61 -6.61
CA MET A 24 -5.67 13.32 -7.08
C MET A 24 -5.00 14.48 -7.85
N GLN A 25 -5.76 15.22 -8.65
CA GLN A 25 -5.25 16.39 -9.39
C GLN A 25 -4.79 17.54 -8.48
N LYS A 26 -5.32 17.62 -7.26
CA LYS A 26 -5.00 18.64 -6.24
C LYS A 26 -3.86 18.21 -5.32
N VAL A 27 -3.34 16.99 -5.48
CA VAL A 27 -2.28 16.41 -4.64
C VAL A 27 -0.94 16.50 -5.36
N ASP A 28 0.13 16.78 -4.60
CA ASP A 28 1.50 16.84 -5.13
C ASP A 28 2.28 15.55 -4.88
N LYS A 29 2.05 14.88 -3.75
CA LYS A 29 2.75 13.68 -3.30
C LYS A 29 1.83 12.82 -2.46
N ILE A 30 2.02 11.51 -2.53
CA ILE A 30 1.23 10.53 -1.80
C ILE A 30 2.17 9.75 -0.89
N PHE A 31 1.72 9.55 0.36
CA PHE A 31 2.45 8.77 1.36
C PHE A 31 1.50 7.72 1.94
N VAL A 32 1.97 6.49 1.97
CA VAL A 32 1.29 5.36 2.63
C VAL A 32 2.25 4.64 3.56
N GLY A 33 1.70 3.86 4.48
CA GLY A 33 2.47 2.89 5.24
C GLY A 33 2.65 1.58 4.47
N ALA A 34 3.26 0.61 5.14
CA ALA A 34 3.18 -0.79 4.77
C ALA A 34 3.15 -1.66 6.03
N GLU A 35 2.42 -2.77 5.98
CA GLU A 35 2.55 -3.87 6.94
C GLU A 35 3.64 -4.86 6.51
N GLY A 36 3.93 -4.97 5.21
CA GLY A 36 5.00 -5.80 4.68
C GLY A 36 5.59 -5.28 3.37
N VAL A 37 6.88 -5.51 3.16
CA VAL A 37 7.56 -5.19 1.90
C VAL A 37 8.07 -6.48 1.28
N ALA A 38 7.58 -6.81 0.09
CA ALA A 38 7.94 -8.01 -0.66
C ALA A 38 9.35 -7.90 -1.28
N GLU A 39 9.93 -9.04 -1.65
CA GLU A 39 11.25 -9.13 -2.30
C GLU A 39 11.29 -8.37 -3.64
N SER A 40 10.16 -8.24 -4.33
CA SER A 40 10.03 -7.46 -5.56
C SER A 40 10.01 -5.93 -5.34
N GLY A 41 10.00 -5.48 -4.09
CA GLY A 41 9.81 -4.07 -3.72
C GLY A 41 8.33 -3.63 -3.72
N GLY A 42 7.40 -4.54 -4.01
CA GLY A 42 5.97 -4.32 -3.81
C GLY A 42 5.60 -4.33 -2.32
N VAL A 43 4.43 -3.79 -1.98
CA VAL A 43 4.03 -3.62 -0.58
C VAL A 43 2.70 -4.26 -0.29
N ILE A 44 2.60 -4.81 0.92
CA ILE A 44 1.38 -5.33 1.52
C ILE A 44 0.91 -4.27 2.50
N ASN A 45 -0.29 -3.74 2.29
CA ASN A 45 -0.86 -2.72 3.16
C ASN A 45 -2.39 -2.89 3.28
N GLU A 46 -3.03 -2.11 4.16
CA GLU A 46 -4.49 -2.02 4.26
C GLU A 46 -5.15 -1.83 2.89
N SER A 47 -6.28 -2.53 2.70
CA SER A 47 -7.05 -2.56 1.45
C SER A 47 -7.39 -1.16 0.96
N GLY A 48 -7.13 -0.91 -0.31
CA GLY A 48 -7.28 0.41 -0.92
C GLY A 48 -5.95 1.09 -1.22
N THR A 49 -4.82 0.52 -0.81
CA THR A 49 -3.50 1.05 -1.15
C THR A 49 -3.20 0.87 -2.64
N TYR A 50 -3.57 -0.29 -3.19
CA TYR A 50 -3.36 -0.60 -4.60
C TYR A 50 -4.09 0.37 -5.53
N GLN A 51 -5.37 0.68 -5.26
CA GLN A 51 -6.12 1.66 -6.06
C GLN A 51 -5.49 3.05 -6.03
N ILE A 52 -4.91 3.48 -4.90
CA ILE A 52 -4.24 4.77 -4.79
C ILE A 52 -2.97 4.74 -5.65
N GLY A 53 -2.20 3.64 -5.63
CA GLY A 53 -1.02 3.44 -6.47
C GLY A 53 -1.33 3.52 -7.96
N VAL A 54 -2.38 2.83 -8.42
CA VAL A 54 -2.83 2.89 -9.82
C VAL A 54 -3.23 4.31 -10.23
N LEU A 55 -4.00 5.00 -9.39
CA LEU A 55 -4.40 6.38 -9.65
C LEU A 55 -3.22 7.35 -9.64
N ALA A 56 -2.22 7.11 -8.78
CA ALA A 56 -1.00 7.89 -8.72
C ALA A 56 -0.21 7.79 -10.03
N GLU A 57 0.00 6.57 -10.53
CA GLU A 57 0.68 6.35 -11.82
C GLU A 57 -0.11 6.99 -12.97
N ALA A 58 -1.43 6.75 -13.04
CA ALA A 58 -2.28 7.29 -14.08
C ALA A 58 -2.34 8.84 -14.12
N THR A 59 -2.07 9.49 -12.98
CA THR A 59 -2.03 10.96 -12.86
C THR A 59 -0.62 11.52 -12.72
N ASN A 60 0.40 10.66 -12.89
CA ASN A 60 1.82 10.99 -12.78
C ASN A 60 2.19 11.68 -11.46
N LYS A 61 1.65 11.18 -10.35
CA LYS A 61 1.91 11.65 -8.99
C LYS A 61 2.88 10.69 -8.29
N PRO A 62 3.92 11.21 -7.61
CA PRO A 62 4.87 10.35 -6.92
C PRO A 62 4.20 9.71 -5.68
N PHE A 63 4.38 8.39 -5.58
CA PHE A 63 3.80 7.52 -4.55
C PHE A 63 4.92 6.95 -3.69
N TYR A 64 4.98 7.38 -2.43
CA TYR A 64 6.01 6.99 -1.49
C TYR A 64 5.44 6.06 -0.43
N VAL A 65 6.21 5.03 -0.10
CA VAL A 65 5.90 4.13 1.02
C VAL A 65 6.85 4.43 2.16
N VAL A 66 6.33 4.57 3.37
CA VAL A 66 7.13 4.70 4.59
C VAL A 66 7.01 3.39 5.37
N ALA A 67 8.14 2.69 5.53
CA ALA A 67 8.17 1.39 6.18
C ALA A 67 9.53 1.13 6.85
N GLU A 68 9.51 0.48 7.99
CA GLU A 68 10.71 0.03 8.68
C GLU A 68 11.30 -1.24 8.03
N SER A 69 12.62 -1.37 8.03
CA SER A 69 13.37 -2.49 7.43
C SER A 69 12.96 -3.86 7.96
N HIS A 70 12.53 -3.95 9.23
CA HIS A 70 12.06 -5.21 9.83
C HIS A 70 10.73 -5.72 9.25
N LYS A 71 10.03 -4.92 8.44
CA LYS A 71 8.81 -5.33 7.72
C LYS A 71 9.12 -6.00 6.37
N PHE A 72 10.39 -6.18 6.04
CA PHE A 72 10.79 -6.80 4.78
C PHE A 72 10.57 -8.31 4.89
N VAL A 73 9.71 -8.85 4.04
CA VAL A 73 9.26 -10.25 4.09
C VAL A 73 9.77 -11.03 2.90
N ARG A 74 10.11 -12.31 3.13
CA ARG A 74 10.54 -13.26 2.08
C ARG A 74 9.35 -13.80 1.32
N LEU A 75 8.65 -12.92 0.61
CA LEU A 75 7.51 -13.21 -0.24
C LEU A 75 7.74 -12.57 -1.60
N PHE A 76 7.34 -13.29 -2.66
CA PHE A 76 7.39 -12.82 -4.04
C PHE A 76 6.03 -13.05 -4.72
N PRO A 77 4.98 -12.31 -4.31
CA PRO A 77 3.69 -12.37 -5.00
C PRO A 77 3.85 -11.84 -6.43
N LEU A 78 3.38 -12.63 -7.39
CA LEU A 78 3.33 -12.29 -8.83
C LEU A 78 2.07 -11.51 -9.17
N SER A 79 1.01 -11.70 -8.38
CA SER A 79 -0.28 -11.05 -8.52
C SER A 79 -0.86 -10.64 -7.16
N PRO A 80 -1.76 -9.63 -7.11
CA PRO A 80 -2.48 -9.31 -5.87
C PRO A 80 -3.28 -10.48 -5.29
N SER A 81 -3.70 -11.45 -6.13
CA SER A 81 -4.36 -12.68 -5.70
C SER A 81 -3.43 -13.70 -5.02
N ASP A 82 -2.11 -13.50 -5.05
CA ASP A 82 -1.16 -14.42 -4.41
C ASP A 82 -1.02 -14.15 -2.91
N ILE A 83 -1.55 -13.01 -2.41
CA ILE A 83 -1.67 -12.80 -0.97
C ILE A 83 -2.77 -13.72 -0.46
N PRO A 84 -2.53 -14.51 0.61
CA PRO A 84 -3.53 -15.40 1.19
C PRO A 84 -4.75 -14.59 1.65
N ASN A 85 -5.75 -14.54 0.80
CA ASN A 85 -7.05 -13.94 1.08
C ASN A 85 -8.08 -15.07 0.92
N GLU A 86 -8.68 -15.49 2.02
CA GLU A 86 -9.69 -16.58 2.05
C GLU A 86 -11.05 -16.17 1.46
N HIS A 87 -11.06 -15.13 0.64
CA HIS A 87 -12.25 -14.35 0.34
C HIS A 87 -12.54 -14.36 -1.16
N SER A 88 -13.43 -15.27 -1.58
CA SER A 88 -14.01 -15.26 -2.91
C SER A 88 -15.24 -14.37 -2.94
N LEU A 89 -15.42 -13.61 -4.03
CA LEU A 89 -16.68 -12.92 -4.30
C LEU A 89 -17.82 -13.95 -4.35
N ASP A 90 -18.76 -13.81 -3.42
CA ASP A 90 -19.95 -14.64 -3.38
C ASP A 90 -20.99 -14.05 -4.34
N PHE A 91 -21.43 -14.85 -5.32
CA PHE A 91 -22.44 -14.45 -6.31
C PHE A 91 -23.77 -15.18 -6.08
N THR A 92 -24.00 -15.70 -4.88
CA THR A 92 -25.29 -16.30 -4.51
C THR A 92 -26.39 -15.24 -4.39
N LEU A 93 -27.65 -15.68 -4.47
CA LEU A 93 -28.83 -14.80 -4.35
C LEU A 93 -29.31 -14.69 -2.89
N GLU A 94 -28.60 -15.30 -1.95
CA GLU A 94 -28.94 -15.29 -0.54
C GLU A 94 -28.33 -14.03 0.10
N ASP A 95 -29.17 -13.15 0.63
CA ASP A 95 -28.70 -12.00 1.41
C ASP A 95 -28.00 -12.51 2.68
N LYS A 96 -26.67 -12.49 2.67
CA LYS A 96 -25.88 -12.77 3.87
C LYS A 96 -25.68 -11.44 4.60
N ASP A 97 -26.09 -11.38 5.87
CA ASP A 97 -26.00 -10.18 6.71
C ASP A 97 -24.57 -9.59 6.84
N ASP A 98 -23.54 -10.31 6.40
CA ASP A 98 -22.12 -9.99 6.64
C ASP A 98 -21.26 -9.94 5.35
N GLU A 99 -21.85 -9.67 4.18
CA GLU A 99 -21.11 -9.60 2.90
C GLU A 99 -19.89 -8.68 2.92
N LEU A 100 -19.97 -7.52 3.58
CA LEU A 100 -18.83 -6.59 3.67
C LEU A 100 -17.70 -7.07 4.59
N SER A 101 -17.96 -7.92 5.59
CA SER A 101 -16.90 -8.47 6.46
C SER A 101 -16.03 -9.49 5.73
N THR A 102 -16.50 -10.00 4.59
CA THR A 102 -15.79 -10.96 3.77
C THR A 102 -14.80 -10.34 2.79
N LEU A 103 -14.62 -9.01 2.77
CA LEU A 103 -13.64 -8.38 1.88
C LEU A 103 -12.22 -8.47 2.47
N PRO A 104 -11.18 -8.59 1.61
CA PRO A 104 -9.81 -8.69 2.08
C PRO A 104 -9.40 -7.42 2.83
N ALA A 105 -8.85 -7.59 4.03
CA ALA A 105 -8.38 -6.49 4.87
C ALA A 105 -7.08 -5.84 4.35
N VAL A 106 -6.31 -6.58 3.55
CA VAL A 106 -5.03 -6.13 2.97
C VAL A 106 -5.03 -6.36 1.46
N ASP A 107 -4.27 -5.52 0.76
CA ASP A 107 -3.99 -5.66 -0.66
C ASP A 107 -2.48 -5.69 -0.94
N PHE A 108 -2.14 -6.09 -2.17
CA PHE A 108 -0.77 -6.00 -2.68
C PHE A 108 -0.69 -4.85 -3.68
N THR A 109 0.28 -3.96 -3.47
CA THR A 109 0.64 -2.91 -4.42
C THR A 109 1.97 -3.27 -5.10
N PRO A 110 1.95 -3.62 -6.41
CA PRO A 110 3.17 -3.93 -7.16
C PRO A 110 4.16 -2.76 -7.19
N HIS A 111 5.44 -3.10 -7.31
CA HIS A 111 6.54 -2.12 -7.28
C HIS A 111 6.47 -1.05 -8.37
N GLN A 112 5.82 -1.32 -9.51
CA GLN A 112 5.71 -0.37 -10.62
C GLN A 112 4.95 0.91 -10.25
N TYR A 113 4.06 0.84 -9.27
CA TYR A 113 3.30 1.99 -8.78
C TYR A 113 4.06 2.81 -7.72
N ILE A 114 5.20 2.31 -7.23
CA ILE A 114 5.92 2.87 -6.09
C ILE A 114 7.13 3.66 -6.59
N THR A 115 7.20 4.93 -6.20
CA THR A 115 8.32 5.80 -6.54
C THR A 115 9.56 5.50 -5.71
N ALA A 116 9.40 5.40 -4.39
CA ALA A 116 10.49 5.03 -3.47
C ALA A 116 9.95 4.56 -2.12
N LEU A 117 10.76 3.78 -1.41
CA LEU A 117 10.52 3.36 -0.04
C LEU A 117 11.41 4.17 0.91
N ILE A 118 10.82 4.76 1.94
CA ILE A 118 11.51 5.52 2.98
C ILE A 118 11.60 4.63 4.21
N THR A 119 12.84 4.29 4.57
CA THR A 119 13.14 3.33 5.64
C THR A 119 14.18 3.88 6.62
N ASP A 120 14.38 3.17 7.73
CA ASP A 120 15.42 3.44 8.73
C ASP A 120 16.85 3.21 8.20
N ILE A 121 17.02 2.46 7.11
CA ILE A 121 18.30 2.27 6.41
C ILE A 121 18.50 3.25 5.24
N GLY A 122 17.55 4.16 5.03
CA GLY A 122 17.59 5.20 4.01
C GLY A 122 16.45 5.14 3.00
N VAL A 123 16.60 5.91 1.92
CA VAL A 123 15.63 5.92 0.81
C VAL A 123 16.05 4.87 -0.20
N LEU A 124 15.16 3.90 -0.44
CA LEU A 124 15.39 2.78 -1.34
C LEU A 124 14.53 2.95 -2.60
N THR A 125 15.12 2.63 -3.74
CA THR A 125 14.35 2.32 -4.95
C THR A 125 13.79 0.92 -4.84
N THR A 126 12.71 0.64 -5.56
CA THR A 126 12.08 -0.69 -5.55
C THR A 126 13.06 -1.80 -5.94
N ASN A 127 13.93 -1.56 -6.92
CA ASN A 127 14.95 -2.53 -7.34
C ASN A 127 15.99 -2.83 -6.24
N SER A 128 16.36 -1.83 -5.43
CA SER A 128 17.35 -1.99 -4.36
C SER A 128 16.82 -2.77 -3.15
N VAL A 129 15.50 -2.98 -3.03
CA VAL A 129 14.90 -3.72 -1.92
C VAL A 129 15.41 -5.16 -1.86
N SER A 130 15.56 -5.82 -3.02
CA SER A 130 16.04 -7.19 -3.09
C SER A 130 17.50 -7.34 -2.60
N GLU A 131 18.36 -6.38 -2.92
CA GLU A 131 19.75 -6.35 -2.44
C GLU A 131 19.83 -6.17 -0.93
N GLU A 132 19.00 -5.29 -0.36
CA GLU A 132 18.94 -5.08 1.10
C GLU A 132 18.39 -6.29 1.83
N LEU A 133 17.38 -6.98 1.27
CA LEU A 133 16.88 -8.25 1.82
C LEU A 133 18.00 -9.29 1.92
N ILE A 134 18.82 -9.43 0.88
CA ILE A 134 19.95 -10.37 0.91
C ILE A 134 20.92 -10.01 2.05
N LYS A 135 21.23 -8.73 2.24
CA LYS A 135 22.13 -8.29 3.33
C LYS A 135 21.54 -8.54 4.72
N ILE A 136 20.25 -8.28 4.91
CA ILE A 136 19.58 -8.46 6.22
C ILE A 136 19.55 -9.94 6.64
N TRP A 137 19.34 -10.85 5.70
CA TRP A 137 19.14 -12.27 6.02
C TRP A 137 20.40 -13.12 5.93
N PHE A 138 21.41 -12.70 5.16
CA PHE A 138 22.62 -13.49 4.90
C PHE A 138 23.94 -12.77 5.27
N GLY A 139 23.88 -11.53 5.76
CA GLY A 139 25.01 -10.76 6.29
C GLY A 139 25.19 -10.95 7.78
#